data_AF-A0A960CYI8-F1
#
_entry.id   AF-A0A960CYI8-F1
#
_cell.length_a   1.000
_cell.length_b   1.000
_cell.length_c   1.000
_cell.angle_alpha   90.00
_cell.angle_beta   90.00
_cell.angle_gamma   90.00
#
_symmetry.space_group_name_H-M   'P 1'
#
loop_
_entity.id
_entity.type
_entity.pdbx_description
1 polymer ?
#
loop_
_entity_poly.entity_id
_entity_poly.type
_entity_poly.pdbx_seq_one_letter_code
_entity_poly.pdbx_strand_id
1 'polypeptide(L)'
;MTAPDDSQNTRPISVAELLAKNGTIGSPPVGGRRRRRRGNSDAVTVAELTGEIPIIRTGEIPVAREEAPAPAGEETPDETT
;
A
#
# COMPACT_ATOMS: atom_id res chain seq x y z
N MET A 1 50.19 6.51 17.25
CA MET A 1 48.83 5.97 16.98
C MET A 1 47.85 6.86 17.70
N THR A 2 47.06 7.63 16.95
CA THR A 2 46.10 8.59 17.51
C THR A 2 44.94 7.83 18.14
N ALA A 3 44.67 8.09 19.42
CA ALA A 3 43.53 7.51 20.14
C ALA A 3 42.21 7.92 19.45
N PRO A 4 41.17 7.06 19.46
CA PRO A 4 39.87 7.43 18.94
C PRO A 4 39.35 8.63 19.73
N ASP A 5 38.88 9.65 19.03
CA ASP A 5 38.28 10.85 19.60
C ASP A 5 37.05 10.47 20.45
N ASP A 6 37.23 10.27 21.75
CA ASP A 6 36.12 10.14 22.72
C ASP A 6 35.23 11.40 22.71
N SER A 7 35.72 12.49 22.13
CA SER A 7 34.96 13.72 21.84
C SER A 7 33.80 13.51 20.85
N GLN A 8 33.80 12.44 20.04
CA GLN A 8 32.67 12.12 19.15
C GLN A 8 31.45 11.60 19.91
N ASN A 9 31.61 11.08 21.14
CA ASN A 9 30.53 10.42 21.85
C ASN A 9 29.68 11.39 22.71
N THR A 10 30.17 12.61 22.95
CA THR A 10 29.44 13.65 23.69
C THR A 10 28.87 14.76 22.81
N ARG A 11 29.20 14.77 21.51
CA ARG A 11 28.68 15.74 20.55
C ARG A 11 27.29 15.29 20.09
N PRO A 12 26.34 16.23 19.87
CA PRO A 12 25.07 15.88 19.25
C PRO A 12 25.35 15.31 17.86
N ILE A 13 24.78 14.14 17.57
CA ILE A 13 24.94 13.44 16.29
C ILE A 13 23.84 13.95 15.35
N SER A 14 24.22 14.31 14.11
CA SER A 14 23.23 14.67 13.09
C SER A 14 22.41 13.46 12.64
N VAL A 15 21.21 13.69 12.12
CA VAL A 15 20.37 12.60 11.60
C VAL A 15 21.08 11.81 10.48
N ALA A 16 21.83 12.50 9.61
CA ALA A 16 22.59 11.86 8.54
C ALA A 16 23.69 10.93 9.08
N GLU A 17 24.43 11.38 10.10
CA GLU A 17 25.46 10.57 10.75
C GLU A 17 24.86 9.36 11.47
N LEU A 18 23.70 9.51 12.11
CA LEU A 18 23.02 8.41 12.78
C LEU A 18 22.59 7.32 11.77
N LEU A 19 22.06 7.72 10.62
CA LEU A 19 21.72 6.80 9.53
C LEU A 19 22.96 6.15 8.91
N ALA A 20 24.10 6.83 8.88
CA ALA A 20 25.36 6.23 8.41
C ALA A 20 25.89 5.19 9.41
N LYS A 21 25.79 5.46 10.73
CA LYS A 21 26.29 4.58 11.79
C LYS A 21 25.42 3.35 12.03
N ASN A 22 24.09 3.51 11.99
CA ASN A 22 23.12 2.44 12.26
C ASN A 22 22.55 1.79 10.98
N GLY A 23 22.96 2.27 9.81
CA GLY A 23 22.38 1.91 8.52
C GLY A 23 21.14 2.76 8.19
N THR A 24 20.83 2.89 6.90
CA THR A 24 19.65 3.62 6.41
C THR A 24 18.37 2.82 6.66
N ILE A 25 17.98 2.75 7.94
CA ILE A 25 16.77 2.09 8.41
C ILE A 25 15.58 2.87 7.84
N GLY A 26 14.99 2.36 6.76
CA GLY A 26 13.78 2.94 6.16
C GLY A 26 13.95 3.53 4.76
N SER A 27 15.14 3.49 4.15
CA SER A 27 15.19 3.71 2.69
C SER A 27 14.56 2.50 2.01
N PRO A 28 13.46 2.68 1.25
CA PRO A 28 12.86 1.57 0.52
C PRO A 28 13.94 0.98 -0.41
N PRO A 29 14.04 -0.35 -0.52
CA PRO A 29 15.03 -0.97 -1.37
C PRO A 29 14.93 -0.37 -2.78
N VAL A 30 16.07 0.03 -3.34
CA VAL A 30 16.22 0.44 -4.74
C VAL A 30 16.09 -0.79 -5.63
N GLY A 31 14.90 -1.38 -5.63
CA GLY A 31 14.63 -2.71 -6.16
C GLY A 31 13.14 -2.91 -6.24
N GLY A 32 12.61 -2.70 -7.44
CA GLY A 32 11.19 -2.62 -7.75
C GLY A 32 10.37 -3.77 -7.17
N ARG A 33 9.14 -3.42 -6.78
CA ARG A 33 8.01 -4.31 -6.43
C ARG A 33 8.20 -5.73 -6.96
N ARG A 34 8.77 -6.63 -6.15
CA ARG A 34 8.45 -8.05 -6.31
C ARG A 34 7.03 -8.22 -5.79
N ARG A 35 6.08 -8.15 -6.73
CA ARG A 35 4.68 -8.49 -6.49
C ARG A 35 4.66 -9.84 -5.77
N ARG A 36 4.04 -9.86 -4.59
CA ARG A 36 3.79 -11.02 -3.72
C ARG A 36 2.99 -12.09 -4.49
N ARG A 37 3.64 -12.87 -5.35
CA ARG A 37 2.92 -13.86 -6.18
C ARG A 37 3.77 -15.02 -6.71
N ARG A 38 4.94 -15.31 -6.13
CA ARG A 38 5.69 -16.52 -6.50
C ARG A 38 5.78 -17.43 -5.28
N GLY A 39 4.80 -18.32 -5.10
CA GLY A 39 4.90 -19.42 -4.13
C GLY A 39 3.63 -19.85 -3.40
N ASN A 40 2.52 -19.11 -3.46
CA ASN A 40 1.27 -19.52 -2.79
C ASN A 40 0.18 -19.80 -3.83
N SER A 41 -0.04 -21.07 -4.15
CA SER A 41 -1.06 -21.53 -5.13
C SER A 41 -2.48 -21.18 -4.70
N ASP A 42 -2.70 -21.07 -3.39
CA ASP A 42 -4.03 -20.91 -2.80
C ASP A 42 -4.30 -19.45 -2.39
N ALA A 43 -3.44 -18.52 -2.80
CA ALA A 43 -3.61 -17.10 -2.49
C ALA A 43 -4.72 -16.47 -3.35
N VAL A 44 -5.83 -16.12 -2.71
CA VAL A 44 -6.83 -15.20 -3.26
C VAL A 44 -6.36 -13.76 -3.04
N THR A 45 -6.26 -12.99 -4.11
CA THR A 45 -5.87 -11.57 -4.01
C THR A 45 -7.05 -10.71 -3.58
N VAL A 46 -6.76 -9.58 -2.94
CA VAL A 46 -7.81 -8.62 -2.59
C VAL A 46 -8.59 -8.18 -3.82
N ALA A 47 -7.95 -8.00 -4.98
CA ALA A 47 -8.65 -7.66 -6.22
C ALA A 47 -9.60 -8.76 -6.72
N GLU A 48 -9.35 -10.03 -6.43
CA GLU A 48 -10.29 -11.11 -6.72
C GLU A 48 -11.42 -11.15 -5.67
N LEU A 49 -11.12 -10.78 -4.41
CA LEU A 49 -12.08 -10.77 -3.31
C LEU A 49 -13.03 -9.55 -3.32
N THR A 50 -12.54 -8.40 -3.77
CA THR A 50 -13.24 -7.10 -3.71
C THR A 50 -13.51 -6.51 -5.09
N GLY A 51 -13.12 -7.19 -6.17
CA GLY A 51 -13.17 -6.67 -7.53
C GLY A 51 -11.93 -5.87 -7.96
N GLU A 52 -11.90 -5.48 -9.24
CA GLU A 52 -10.75 -4.81 -9.86
C GLU A 52 -10.50 -3.44 -9.24
N ILE A 53 -9.34 -3.26 -8.58
CA ILE A 53 -8.92 -1.97 -8.02
C ILE A 53 -8.54 -1.04 -9.18
N PRO A 54 -9.22 0.10 -9.38
CA PRO A 54 -8.92 1.00 -10.48
C PRO A 54 -7.54 1.65 -10.32
N ILE A 55 -6.84 1.83 -11.44
CA ILE A 55 -5.55 2.53 -11.47
C ILE A 55 -5.82 4.04 -11.55
N ILE A 56 -5.62 4.76 -10.44
CA ILE A 56 -5.70 6.24 -10.43
C ILE A 56 -4.38 6.80 -10.96
N ARG A 57 -4.44 7.50 -12.10
CA ARG A 57 -3.33 8.31 -12.60
C ARG A 57 -3.41 9.67 -11.88
N THR A 58 -2.45 9.98 -11.01
CA THR A 58 -2.39 11.26 -10.30
C THR A 58 -2.33 12.41 -11.32
N GLY A 59 -3.47 13.08 -11.54
CA GLY A 59 -3.66 14.11 -12.57
C GLY A 59 -5.08 14.08 -13.17
N GLU A 60 -5.73 12.93 -13.17
CA GLU A 60 -7.10 12.74 -13.64
C GLU A 60 -7.82 11.93 -12.56
N ILE A 61 -8.73 12.55 -11.80
CA ILE A 61 -9.47 11.88 -10.74
C ILE A 61 -10.65 11.16 -11.42
N PRO A 62 -10.67 9.83 -11.51
CA PRO A 62 -11.85 9.13 -12.00
C PRO A 62 -12.94 9.20 -10.92
N VAL A 63 -14.09 9.76 -11.28
CA VAL A 63 -15.29 9.76 -10.44
C VAL A 63 -15.81 8.33 -10.41
N ALA A 64 -15.79 7.70 -9.23
CA ALA A 64 -16.48 6.44 -9.03
C ALA A 64 -17.98 6.68 -9.24
N ARG A 65 -18.56 6.06 -10.27
CA ARG A 65 -20.01 6.04 -10.45
C ARG A 65 -20.54 4.97 -9.51
N GLU A 66 -21.15 5.40 -8.40
CA GLU A 66 -21.92 4.51 -7.55
C GLU A 66 -23.13 4.05 -8.38
N GLU A 67 -23.13 2.79 -8.79
CA GLU A 67 -24.28 2.20 -9.48
C GLU A 67 -25.38 2.02 -8.43
N ALA A 68 -26.36 2.92 -8.47
CA ALA A 68 -27.52 2.84 -7.60
C ALA A 68 -28.20 1.48 -7.79
N PRO A 69 -28.65 0.82 -6.71
CA PRO A 69 -29.35 -0.45 -6.85
C PRO A 69 -30.57 -0.25 -7.76
N ALA A 70 -30.68 -1.11 -8.77
CA ALA A 70 -31.86 -1.15 -9.63
C ALA A 70 -33.11 -1.29 -8.74
N PRO A 71 -34.21 -0.58 -9.03
CA PRO A 71 -35.42 -0.73 -8.24
C PRO A 71 -35.82 -2.20 -8.28
N ALA A 72 -35.87 -2.83 -7.11
CA ALA A 72 -36.43 -4.16 -6.95
C ALA A 72 -37.85 -4.09 -7.53
N GLY A 73 -38.12 -4.94 -8.52
CA GLY A 73 -39.43 -5.00 -9.16
C GLY A 73 -40.51 -5.15 -8.10
N GLU A 74 -41.52 -4.28 -8.17
CA GLU A 74 -42.76 -4.43 -7.43
C GLU A 74 -43.36 -5.80 -7.80
N GLU A 75 -43.23 -6.78 -6.91
CA GLU A 75 -44.10 -7.96 -6.92
C GLU A 75 -45.50 -7.47 -6.56
N THR A 76 -46.29 -7.13 -7.58
CA THR A 76 -47.74 -7.10 -7.42
C THR A 76 -48.18 -8.53 -7.13
N PRO A 77 -48.85 -8.81 -6.00
CA PRO A 77 -49.38 -10.14 -5.76
C PRO A 77 -50.41 -10.43 -6.86
N ASP A 78 -50.19 -11.49 -7.63
CA ASP A 78 -51.19 -12.03 -8.55
C ASP A 78 -52.41 -12.47 -7.71
N GLU A 79 -53.42 -11.62 -7.65
CA GLU A 79 -54.79 -12.02 -7.33
C GLU A 79 -55.35 -12.73 -8.56
N THR A 80 -55.26 -14.06 -8.60
CA THR A 80 -55.96 -14.88 -9.59
C THR A 80 -56.90 -15.86 -8.89
N THR A 81 -58.18 -15.52 -8.99
CA THR A 81 -59.40 -16.36 -9.16
C THR A 81 -59.56 -17.64 -8.34
#